data_AF-A0AAV4D114-F1
#
_entry.id   AF-A0AAV4D114-F1
#
_cell.length_a   1.000
_cell.length_b   1.000
_cell.length_c   1.000
_cell.angle_alpha   90.00
_cell.angle_beta   90.00
_cell.angle_gamma   90.00
#
_symmetry.space_group_name_H-M   'P 1'
#
loop_
_entity.id
_entity.type
_entity.pdbx_description
1 polymer ?
#
loop_
_entity_poly.entity_id
_entity_poly.type
_entity_poly.pdbx_seq_one_letter_code
_entity_poly.pdbx_strand_id
1 'polypeptide(L)'
;MYMLSKCTSLEEISLRFFETNHGQNEGDSLHSAITQALKIAGVIFLSSQLTTIFALAWPKQPYVIHSLQWDDFWDLKSLSKDLRVLEARRGSDAEQTNWNDIMEMYVTKSHLETIFVKPVIMMCNSSR
;
A
#
# COMPACT_ATOMS: atom_id res chain seq x y z
N MET A 1 -3.96 -11.54 -3.11
CA MET A 1 -4.54 -12.84 -3.53
C MET A 1 -4.27 -13.96 -2.53
N TYR A 2 -3.02 -14.28 -2.19
CA TYR A 2 -2.73 -15.34 -1.19
C TYR A 2 -3.40 -15.11 0.17
N MET A 3 -3.39 -13.89 0.70
CA MET A 3 -4.04 -13.59 1.98
C MET A 3 -5.57 -13.79 1.92
N LEU A 4 -6.22 -13.33 0.84
CA LEU A 4 -7.66 -13.57 0.57
C LEU A 4 -8.01 -15.07 0.48
N SER A 5 -7.13 -15.90 -0.08
CA SER A 5 -7.39 -17.33 -0.22
C SER A 5 -7.22 -18.10 1.10
N LYS A 6 -6.35 -17.61 2.00
CA LYS A 6 -6.08 -18.25 3.29
C LYS A 6 -6.97 -17.76 4.42
N CYS A 7 -7.48 -16.53 4.35
CA CYS A 7 -8.28 -15.94 5.40
C CYS A 7 -9.77 -16.27 5.23
N THR A 8 -10.40 -16.88 6.24
CA THR A 8 -11.82 -17.24 6.20
C THR A 8 -12.73 -16.02 6.34
N SER A 9 -12.31 -14.99 7.07
CA SER A 9 -13.13 -13.82 7.42
C SER A 9 -13.01 -12.64 6.45
N LEU A 10 -12.10 -12.70 5.47
CA LEU A 10 -11.80 -11.58 4.59
C LEU A 10 -12.29 -11.86 3.17
N GLU A 11 -13.18 -11.00 2.68
CA GLU A 11 -13.88 -11.18 1.39
C GLU A 11 -13.31 -10.31 0.25
N GLU A 12 -12.71 -9.17 0.59
CA GLU A 12 -12.17 -8.22 -0.38
C GLU A 12 -10.88 -7.56 0.14
N ILE A 13 -9.92 -7.33 -0.76
CA ILE A 13 -8.80 -6.40 -0.53
C ILE A 13 -8.91 -5.31 -1.60
N SER A 14 -8.93 -4.05 -1.18
CA SER A 14 -8.88 -2.91 -2.07
C SER A 14 -7.67 -2.01 -1.79
N LEU A 15 -7.11 -1.48 -2.87
CA LEU A 15 -6.09 -0.46 -2.91
C LEU A 15 -6.73 0.78 -3.54
N ARG A 16 -6.95 1.80 -2.72
CA ARG A 16 -7.52 3.08 -3.14
C ARG A 16 -6.40 4.07 -3.40
N PHE A 17 -6.39 4.64 -4.60
CA PHE A 17 -5.56 5.76 -4.98
C PHE A 17 -6.34 7.03 -4.69
N PHE A 18 -5.79 7.88 -3.82
CA PHE A 18 -6.40 9.16 -3.52
C PHE A 18 -6.29 10.10 -4.72
N GLU A 19 -7.28 10.96 -4.90
CA GLU A 19 -7.22 12.02 -5.88
C GLU A 19 -6.01 12.93 -5.62
N THR A 20 -5.45 13.48 -6.69
CA THR A 20 -4.41 14.51 -6.68
C THR A 20 -4.93 15.71 -5.86
N ASN A 21 -4.64 15.74 -4.56
CA ASN A 21 -4.73 16.87 -3.58
C ASN A 21 -5.00 16.43 -2.13
N HIS A 22 -5.11 15.14 -1.82
CA HIS A 22 -5.13 14.66 -0.42
C HIS A 22 -3.70 14.44 0.11
N GLY A 23 -3.05 15.53 0.52
CA GLY A 23 -1.62 15.58 0.87
C GLY A 23 -1.23 15.08 2.28
N GLN A 24 -2.06 14.27 2.94
CA GLN A 24 -1.75 13.74 4.27
C GLN A 24 -2.19 12.28 4.36
N ASN A 25 -1.29 11.37 3.99
CA ASN A 25 -1.43 9.97 4.34
C ASN A 25 -0.98 9.76 5.79
N GLU A 26 -1.59 8.81 6.51
CA GLU A 26 -1.11 8.36 7.82
C GLU A 26 0.38 7.93 7.75
N GLY A 27 0.78 7.32 6.63
CA GLY A 27 2.17 6.97 6.36
C GLY A 27 3.10 8.20 6.35
N ASP A 28 2.65 9.33 5.81
CA ASP A 28 3.42 10.58 5.77
C ASP A 28 3.57 11.20 7.17
N SER A 29 2.53 11.06 7.99
CA SER A 29 2.53 11.52 9.39
C SER A 29 3.54 10.73 10.22
N LEU A 30 3.53 9.40 10.09
CA LEU A 30 4.51 8.53 10.76
C LEU A 30 5.94 8.80 10.26
N HIS A 31 6.12 8.92 8.94
CA HIS A 31 7.43 9.23 8.34
C HIS A 31 7.98 10.57 8.84
N SER A 32 7.13 11.59 8.93
CA SER A 32 7.50 12.90 9.44
C SER A 32 7.90 12.85 10.92
N ALA A 33 7.14 12.13 11.75
CA ALA A 33 7.43 11.97 13.17
C ALA A 33 8.77 11.26 13.42
N ILE A 34 9.02 10.15 12.71
CA ILE A 34 10.28 9.41 12.80
C ILE A 34 11.45 10.27 12.32
N THR A 35 11.28 10.99 11.21
CA THR A 35 12.31 11.88 10.68
C THR A 35 12.68 12.98 11.67
N GLN A 36 11.68 13.55 12.35
CA GLN A 36 11.91 14.55 13.38
C GLN A 36 12.62 13.94 14.60
N ALA A 37 12.24 12.75 15.04
CA ALA A 37 12.87 12.05 16.15
C ALA A 37 14.35 11.71 15.85
N LEU A 38 14.66 11.29 14.63
CA LEU A 38 16.03 11.05 14.16
C LEU A 38 16.87 12.34 14.20
N LYS A 39 16.31 13.46 13.75
CA LYS A 39 17.00 14.77 13.82
C LYS A 39 17.32 15.19 15.25
N ILE A 40 16.41 14.94 16.19
CA ILE A 40 16.59 15.25 17.62
C ILE A 40 17.63 14.31 18.26
N ALA A 41 17.61 13.02 17.90
CA ALA A 41 18.53 12.02 18.44
C ALA A 41 20.00 12.27 18.04
N GLY A 42 20.24 12.95 16.91
CA GLY A 42 21.58 13.30 16.46
C GLY A 42 22.34 12.11 15.85
N VAL A 43 23.61 11.94 16.21
CA VAL A 43 24.44 10.86 15.65
C VAL A 43 24.03 9.50 16.22
N ILE A 44 23.75 8.55 15.33
CA ILE A 44 23.35 7.19 15.66
C ILE A 44 24.57 6.30 15.49
N PHE A 45 25.02 5.68 16.57
CA PHE A 45 26.24 4.86 16.59
C PHE A 45 25.94 3.37 16.43
N LEU A 46 24.73 2.94 16.79
CA LEU A 46 24.32 1.54 16.75
C LEU A 46 22.92 1.41 16.16
N SER A 47 22.72 0.42 15.29
CA SER A 47 21.40 0.14 14.69
C SER A 47 20.33 -0.20 15.74
N SER A 48 20.72 -0.76 16.89
CA SER A 48 19.80 -1.05 18.01
C SER A 48 19.16 0.21 18.61
N GLN A 49 19.79 1.38 18.44
CA GLN A 49 19.23 2.65 18.91
C GLN A 49 18.02 3.09 18.08
N LEU A 50 17.94 2.65 16.81
CA LEU A 50 16.84 3.01 15.92
C LEU A 50 15.50 2.50 16.43
N THR A 51 15.46 1.29 16.98
CA THR A 51 14.24 0.70 17.55
C THR A 51 13.64 1.60 18.62
N THR A 52 14.48 2.12 19.53
CA THR A 52 14.05 3.02 20.60
C THR A 52 13.64 4.38 20.07
N ILE A 53 14.40 4.95 19.12
CA ILE A 53 14.08 6.25 18.51
C ILE A 53 12.74 6.18 17.78
N PHE A 54 12.49 5.09 17.04
CA PHE A 54 11.25 4.90 16.31
C PHE A 54 10.08 4.68 17.26
N ALA A 55 10.23 3.85 18.30
CA ALA A 55 9.19 3.64 19.30
C ALA A 55 8.74 4.96 19.97
N LEU A 56 9.69 5.86 20.25
CA LEU A 56 9.44 7.13 20.92
C LEU A 56 9.19 8.31 19.96
N ALA A 57 9.12 8.06 18.66
CA ALA A 57 8.96 9.12 17.67
C ALA A 57 7.64 9.90 17.81
N TRP A 58 6.62 9.29 18.42
CA TRP A 58 5.35 9.95 18.73
C TRP A 58 5.13 10.03 20.25
N PRO A 59 5.44 11.18 20.89
CA PRO A 59 5.45 11.28 22.35
C PRO A 59 4.09 11.02 23.02
N LYS A 60 2.98 11.32 22.33
CA LYS A 60 1.63 11.14 22.87
C LYS A 60 1.18 9.67 22.90
N GLN A 61 1.76 8.85 22.03
CA GLN A 61 1.39 7.46 21.82
C GLN A 61 2.57 6.74 21.15
N PRO A 62 3.45 6.12 21.95
CA PRO A 62 4.60 5.40 21.42
C PRO A 62 4.18 4.28 20.45
N TYR A 63 4.97 4.09 19.40
CA TYR A 63 4.75 3.01 18.44
C TYR A 63 5.20 1.66 18.99
N VAL A 64 4.46 0.61 18.66
CA VAL A 64 4.91 -0.78 18.86
C VAL A 64 5.77 -1.16 17.67
N ILE A 65 7.07 -1.35 17.90
CA ILE A 65 8.02 -1.74 16.85
C ILE A 65 8.10 -3.26 16.78
N HIS A 66 7.79 -3.81 15.62
CA HIS A 66 8.05 -5.21 15.29
C HIS A 66 9.31 -5.29 14.43
N SER A 67 10.38 -5.88 14.98
CA SER A 67 11.59 -6.12 14.20
C SER A 67 11.35 -7.30 13.27
N LEU A 68 11.45 -7.03 11.97
CA LEU A 68 11.30 -8.03 10.92
C LEU A 68 12.69 -8.50 10.46
N GLN A 69 12.81 -9.78 10.19
CA GLN A 69 13.97 -10.41 9.57
C GLN A 69 13.73 -10.60 8.07
N TRP A 70 14.79 -10.92 7.32
CA TRP A 70 14.70 -11.05 5.86
C TRP A 70 13.73 -12.16 5.43
N ASP A 71 13.66 -13.23 6.20
CA ASP A 71 12.77 -14.38 6.04
C ASP A 71 11.30 -14.08 6.36
N ASP A 72 10.98 -12.95 7.00
CA ASP A 72 9.60 -12.48 7.15
C ASP A 72 9.05 -11.89 5.86
N PHE A 73 9.91 -11.53 4.91
CA PHE A 73 9.51 -10.93 3.63
C PHE A 73 9.42 -11.97 2.53
N TRP A 74 8.35 -11.86 1.74
CA TRP A 74 8.19 -12.69 0.56
C TRP A 74 9.11 -12.19 -0.55
N ASP A 75 9.75 -13.11 -1.26
CA ASP A 75 10.50 -12.77 -2.48
C ASP A 75 9.53 -12.36 -3.58
N LEU A 76 9.22 -11.06 -3.62
CA LEU A 76 8.34 -10.45 -4.60
C LEU A 76 8.87 -10.62 -6.03
N LYS A 77 10.18 -10.80 -6.22
CA LYS A 77 10.77 -10.98 -7.56
C LYS A 77 10.47 -12.37 -8.08
N SER A 78 10.64 -13.40 -7.25
CA SER A 78 10.25 -14.77 -7.60
C SER A 78 8.74 -14.87 -7.76
N LEU A 79 7.98 -14.31 -6.82
CA LEU A 79 6.52 -14.32 -6.87
C LEU A 79 5.97 -13.61 -8.12
N SER A 80 6.51 -12.46 -8.50
CA SER A 80 6.06 -11.72 -9.70
C SER A 80 6.37 -12.46 -10.99
N LYS A 81 7.46 -13.23 -11.03
CA LYS A 81 7.80 -14.12 -12.14
C LYS A 81 6.84 -15.31 -12.22
N ASP A 82 6.54 -15.95 -11.10
CA ASP A 82 5.61 -17.08 -11.03
C ASP A 82 4.19 -16.67 -11.43
N LEU A 83 3.76 -15.49 -10.97
CA LEU A 83 2.47 -14.89 -11.30
C LEU A 83 2.44 -14.23 -12.69
N ARG A 84 3.57 -14.20 -13.42
CA ARG A 84 3.71 -13.53 -14.72
C ARG A 84 3.14 -12.12 -14.76
N VAL A 85 3.31 -11.35 -13.68
CA VAL A 85 2.69 -10.04 -13.48
C VAL A 85 3.04 -9.05 -14.60
N LEU A 86 4.26 -9.17 -15.16
CA LEU A 86 4.71 -8.33 -16.27
C LEU A 86 4.11 -8.72 -17.64
N GLU A 87 3.61 -9.95 -17.77
CA GLU A 87 2.96 -10.47 -18.99
C GLU A 87 1.44 -10.31 -18.94
N ALA A 88 0.89 -9.86 -17.81
CA ALA A 88 -0.54 -9.57 -17.62
C ALA A 88 -0.96 -8.35 -18.47
N ARG A 89 -1.07 -8.55 -19.78
CA ARG A 89 -1.73 -7.64 -20.71
C ARG A 89 -2.57 -8.45 -21.69
N ARG A 90 -3.88 -8.45 -21.44
CA ARG A 90 -4.94 -7.99 -22.34
C ARG A 90 -6.26 -8.25 -21.64
N GLY A 91 -6.97 -7.17 -21.30
CA GLY A 91 -8.39 -7.26 -21.02
C GLY A 91 -9.10 -7.89 -22.21
N SER A 92 -10.23 -8.52 -21.95
CA SER A 92 -11.11 -9.15 -22.94
C SER A 92 -11.69 -8.15 -23.95
N ASP A 93 -11.60 -6.84 -23.68
CA ASP A 93 -12.05 -5.77 -24.56
C ASP A 93 -10.89 -4.85 -24.98
N ALA A 94 -10.90 -4.49 -26.26
CA ALA A 94 -9.85 -3.76 -26.96
C ALA A 94 -9.70 -2.28 -26.54
N GLU A 95 -10.14 -1.90 -25.35
CA GLU A 95 -10.01 -0.54 -24.83
C GLU A 95 -8.77 -0.40 -23.95
N GLN A 96 -7.87 0.48 -24.38
CA GLN A 96 -6.67 0.84 -23.63
C GLN A 96 -7.08 1.61 -22.36
N THR A 97 -7.05 0.95 -21.20
CA THR A 97 -7.35 1.59 -19.92
C THR A 97 -6.33 2.71 -19.63
N ASN A 98 -6.82 3.94 -19.47
CA ASN A 98 -6.02 5.06 -18.97
C ASN A 98 -5.79 4.87 -17.47
N TRP A 99 -4.55 4.60 -17.07
CA TRP A 99 -4.19 4.31 -15.69
C TRP A 99 -4.36 5.53 -14.75
N ASN A 100 -4.36 6.74 -15.32
CA ASN A 100 -4.55 7.97 -14.54
C ASN A 100 -5.99 8.14 -14.05
N ASP A 101 -6.94 7.45 -14.68
CA ASP A 101 -8.35 7.56 -14.33
C ASP A 101 -8.76 6.48 -13.32
N ILE A 102 -7.83 5.68 -12.80
CA ILE A 102 -8.12 4.60 -11.86
C ILE A 102 -8.06 5.12 -10.41
N MET A 103 -9.15 4.95 -9.66
CA MET A 103 -9.22 5.32 -8.24
C MET A 103 -9.10 4.13 -7.29
N GLU A 104 -9.55 2.95 -7.69
CA GLU A 104 -9.54 1.78 -6.82
C GLU A 104 -9.21 0.54 -7.64
N MET A 105 -8.24 -0.24 -7.16
CA MET A 105 -8.00 -1.60 -7.59
C MET A 105 -8.42 -2.53 -6.47
N TYR A 106 -9.21 -3.56 -6.76
CA TYR A 106 -9.67 -4.48 -5.73
C TYR A 106 -9.73 -5.91 -6.26
N VAL A 107 -9.61 -6.86 -5.32
CA VAL A 107 -9.71 -8.30 -5.58
C VAL A 107 -10.70 -8.88 -4.59
N THR A 108 -11.63 -9.69 -5.10
CA THR A 108 -12.64 -10.38 -4.30
C THR A 108 -12.31 -11.86 -4.16
N LYS A 109 -12.76 -12.48 -3.08
CA LYS A 109 -12.55 -13.90 -2.82
C LYS A 109 -13.22 -14.82 -3.84
N SER A 110 -14.34 -14.37 -4.43
CA SER A 110 -15.01 -15.05 -5.54
C SER A 110 -14.18 -15.08 -6.83
N HIS A 111 -13.30 -14.10 -7.03
CA HIS A 111 -12.56 -13.92 -8.27
C HIS A 111 -11.09 -13.61 -7.97
N LEU A 112 -10.40 -14.60 -7.41
CA LEU A 112 -9.02 -14.45 -6.95
C LEU A 112 -8.01 -14.21 -8.07
N GLU A 113 -8.33 -14.49 -9.32
CA GLU A 113 -7.41 -14.33 -10.46
C GLU A 113 -7.66 -13.04 -11.23
N THR A 114 -8.64 -12.25 -10.84
CA THR A 114 -9.06 -11.02 -11.54
C THR A 114 -8.87 -9.81 -10.64
N ILE A 115 -8.19 -8.79 -11.17
CA ILE A 115 -8.10 -7.48 -10.52
C ILE A 115 -9.18 -6.60 -11.15
N PHE A 116 -10.11 -6.15 -10.32
CA PHE A 116 -11.13 -5.20 -10.72
C PHE A 116 -10.63 -3.78 -10.51
N VAL A 117 -11.05 -2.89 -11.41
CA VAL A 117 -10.61 -1.50 -11.45
C VAL A 117 -11.84 -0.60 -11.47
N LYS A 118 -11.93 0.37 -10.56
CA LYS A 118 -12.97 1.41 -10.60
C LYS A 118 -12.36 2.72 -11.11
N PRO A 119 -12.89 3.28 -12.22
CA PRO A 119 -12.44 4.58 -12.71
C PRO A 119 -13.00 5.74 -11.88
N VAL A 120 -12.40 6.92 -12.00
CA VAL A 120 -12.92 8.20 -11.55
C VAL A 120 -14.24 8.44 -12.27
N ILE A 121 -15.36 8.41 -11.54
CA ILE A 121 -16.63 8.92 -12.06
C ILE A 121 -16.55 10.43 -11.93
N MET A 122 -16.11 11.11 -12.99
CA MET A 122 -16.29 12.55 -13.09
C MET A 122 -17.81 12.78 -13.23
N MET A 123 -18.47 13.18 -12.14
CA MET A 123 -19.85 13.64 -12.22
C MET A 123 -19.86 14.89 -13.10
N CYS A 124 -20.15 14.70 -14.40
CA CYS A 124 -20.61 15.78 -15.25
C CYS A 124 -21.91 16.30 -14.64
N ASN A 125 -21.82 17.38 -13.87
CA ASN A 125 -22.97 18.22 -13.56
C ASN A 125 -23.44 18.86 -14.88
N SER A 126 -24.25 18.14 -15.65
CA SER A 126 -25.09 18.76 -16.67
C SER A 126 -26.22 19.49 -15.96
N SER A 127 -26.02 20.76 -15.64
CA SER A 127 -27.12 21.61 -15.21
C SER A 127 -26.87 23.07 -15.61
N ARG A 128 -27.46 23.38 -16.78
CA ARG A 128 -27.97 24.66 -17.31
C ARG A 128 -26.98 25.74 -17.73
#